data_AF-A0A933IV39-F1
#
_entry.id   AF-A0A933IV39-F1
#
_cell.length_a   1.000
_cell.length_b   1.000
_cell.length_c   1.000
_cell.angle_alpha   90.00
_cell.angle_beta   90.00
_cell.angle_gamma   90.00
#
_symmetry.space_group_name_H-M   'P 1'
#
loop_
_entity.id
_entity.type
_entity.pdbx_description
1 polymer ?
#
loop_
_entity_poly.entity_id
_entity_poly.type
_entity_poly.pdbx_seq_one_letter_code
_entity_poly.pdbx_strand_id
1 'polypeptide(L)' 'MPRKAPMDAPGGLHHIVCRGIERRTIFRDDTGRIRFVDRLVKLPAKTATPCFAWAMIPQPRGTET' A
#
# COMPACT_ATOMS: atom_id res chain seq x y z
N MET A 1 12.07 11.96 -8.28
CA MET A 1 12.99 10.83 -8.56
C MET A 1 12.43 10.03 -9.71
N PRO A 2 13.19 9.81 -10.79
CA PRO A 2 12.77 8.93 -11.87
C PRO A 2 12.55 7.53 -11.29
N ARG A 3 11.33 7.00 -11.38
CA ARG A 3 11.10 5.60 -11.07
C ARG A 3 11.68 4.80 -12.23
N LYS A 4 12.57 3.85 -11.93
CA LYS A 4 13.02 2.87 -12.93
C LYS A 4 11.79 2.17 -13.50
N ALA A 5 11.77 1.94 -14.81
CA ALA A 5 10.69 1.20 -15.43
C ALA A 5 10.49 -0.13 -14.70
N PRO A 6 9.24 -0.55 -14.45
CA PRO A 6 8.97 -1.86 -13.88
C PRO A 6 9.73 -2.94 -14.67
N MET A 7 10.39 -3.85 -13.96
CA MET A 7 10.95 -5.04 -14.58
C MET A 7 9.83 -6.06 -14.73
N ASP A 8 9.35 -6.25 -15.95
CA ASP A 8 8.36 -7.27 -16.27
C ASP A 8 9.06 -8.61 -16.52
N ALA A 9 9.35 -9.33 -15.43
CA ALA A 9 9.95 -10.65 -15.46
C ALA A 9 9.00 -11.67 -14.82
N PRO A 10 8.70 -12.81 -15.48
CA PRO A 10 7.90 -13.88 -14.87
C PRO A 10 8.52 -14.35 -13.56
N GLY A 11 7.72 -14.41 -12.50
CA GLY A 11 8.19 -14.80 -11.15
C GLY A 11 8.99 -13.71 -10.41
N GLY A 12 9.07 -12.49 -10.95
CA GLY A 12 9.70 -11.36 -10.28
C GLY A 12 9.01 -10.99 -8.97
N LEU A 13 9.82 -10.62 -7.96
CA LEU A 13 9.31 -10.07 -6.70
C LEU A 13 9.24 -8.55 -6.80
N HIS A 14 8.04 -7.99 -6.59
CA HIS A 14 7.82 -6.54 -6.63
C HIS A 14 7.64 -5.98 -5.22
N HIS A 15 8.48 -5.00 -4.86
CA HIS A 15 8.24 -4.17 -3.68
C HIS A 15 7.38 -2.96 -4.08
N ILE A 16 6.16 -2.89 -3.54
CA ILE A 16 5.20 -1.82 -3.85
C ILE A 16 5.07 -0.87 -2.64
N VAL A 17 5.20 0.43 -2.88
CA VAL A 17 4.99 1.48 -1.87
C VAL A 17 3.94 2.48 -2.35
N CYS A 18 2.91 2.69 -1.53
CA CYS A 18 1.84 3.65 -1.79
C CYS A 18 1.82 4.74 -0.72
N ARG A 19 1.51 5.99 -1.12
CA ARG A 19 1.40 7.15 -0.22
C ARG A 19 0.28 8.07 -0.67
N GLY A 20 -0.24 8.88 0.25
CA GLY A 20 -1.24 9.89 -0.09
C GLY A 20 -0.66 10.96 -1.02
N ILE A 21 -1.50 11.45 -1.93
CA ILE A 21 -1.19 12.62 -2.76
C ILE A 21 -0.88 13.79 -1.82
N GLU A 22 0.13 14.59 -2.16
CA GLU A 22 0.57 15.73 -1.33
C GLU A 22 0.91 15.36 0.13
N ARG A 23 1.34 14.12 0.41
CA ARG A 23 1.58 13.64 1.80
C ARG A 23 0.35 13.68 2.71
N ARG A 24 -0.85 13.81 2.13
CA ARG A 24 -2.08 13.80 2.92
C ARG A 24 -2.36 12.40 3.48
N THR A 25 -3.11 12.37 4.56
CA THR A 25 -3.67 11.15 5.15
C THR A 25 -4.55 10.43 4.13
N ILE A 26 -4.28 9.14 3.88
CA ILE A 26 -5.08 8.30 2.98
C ILE A 26 -6.42 7.93 3.63
N PHE A 27 -6.37 7.58 4.91
CA PHE A 27 -7.54 7.19 5.69
C PHE A 27 -7.93 8.35 6.61
N ARG A 28 -9.19 8.78 6.55
CA ARG A 28 -9.76 9.79 7.45
C ARG A 28 -10.25 9.18 8.77
N ASP A 29 -10.56 7.89 8.74
CA ASP A 29 -11.10 7.12 9.87
C ASP A 29 -10.56 5.68 9.87
N ASP A 30 -10.84 4.96 10.96
CA ASP A 30 -10.49 3.54 11.09
C ASP A 30 -11.30 2.63 10.17
N THR A 31 -12.51 3.04 9.77
CA THR A 31 -13.37 2.25 8.87
C THR A 31 -12.69 2.03 7.52
N GLY A 32 -12.11 3.08 6.94
CA GLY A 32 -11.35 3.01 5.71
C GLY A 32 -10.12 2.12 5.84
N ARG A 33 -9.43 2.22 6.98
CA ARG A 33 -8.25 1.41 7.31
C ARG A 33 -8.59 -0.08 7.38
N ILE A 34 -9.64 -0.45 8.12
CA ILE A 34 -10.09 -1.83 8.28
C ILE A 34 -10.52 -2.40 6.92
N ARG A 35 -11.33 -1.67 6.16
CA ARG A 35 -11.76 -2.09 4.81
C ARG A 35 -10.60 -2.28 3.83
N PHE A 36 -9.49 -1.55 4.01
CA PHE A 36 -8.30 -1.75 3.21
C PHE A 36 -7.60 -3.07 3.58
N VAL A 37 -7.38 -3.32 4.88
CA VAL A 37 -6.76 -4.56 5.36
C VAL A 37 -7.58 -5.78 4.95
N ASP A 38 -8.91 -5.74 5.10
CA ASP A 38 -9.80 -6.84 4.69
C ASP A 38 -9.66 -7.17 3.20
N ARG A 39 -9.48 -6.15 2.36
CA ARG A 39 -9.27 -6.33 0.92
C ARG A 39 -7.87 -6.85 0.63
N LEU A 40 -6.86 -6.33 1.32
CA LEU A 40 -5.47 -6.75 1.17
C LEU A 40 -5.28 -8.24 1.50
N VAL A 41 -5.98 -8.75 2.51
CA VAL A 41 -5.94 -10.18 2.87
C VAL A 41 -6.63 -11.06 1.83
N LYS A 42 -7.72 -10.57 1.22
CA LYS A 42 -8.53 -11.35 0.26
C LYS A 42 -7.96 -11.32 -1.16
N LEU A 43 -7.23 -10.27 -1.54
CA LEU A 43 -6.77 -10.06 -2.92
C LEU A 43 -5.75 -11.11 -3.38
N PRO A 44 -4.73 -11.50 -2.59
CA PRO A 44 -3.73 -12.51 -2.97
C PRO A 44 -4.35 -13.83 -3.44
N ALA A 45 -5.38 -14.29 -2.73
CA ALA A 45 -6.09 -15.52 -3.07
C ALA A 45 -6.90 -15.38 -4.36
N LYS A 46 -7.45 -14.18 -4.63
CA LYS A 46 -8.26 -13.91 -5.83
C LYS A 46 -7.42 -13.70 -7.09
N THR A 47 -6.21 -13.16 -6.96
CA THR A 47 -5.35 -12.82 -8.11
C THR A 47 -4.21 -13.81 -8.32
N ALA A 48 -4.14 -14.88 -7.52
CA ALA A 48 -3.01 -15.81 -7.48
C ALA A 48 -1.65 -15.09 -7.32
N THR A 49 -1.64 -14.01 -6.55
CA THR A 49 -0.44 -13.18 -6.32
C THR A 49 -0.04 -13.24 -4.85
N PRO A 50 0.98 -14.02 -4.46
CA PRO A 50 1.38 -14.15 -3.06
C PRO A 50 1.82 -12.80 -2.48
N CYS A 51 1.31 -12.46 -1.29
CA CYS A 51 1.79 -11.35 -0.49
C CYS A 51 2.72 -11.90 0.59
N PHE A 52 4.03 -11.76 0.41
CA PHE A 52 5.02 -12.28 1.35
C PHE A 52 5.12 -11.44 2.63
N ALA A 53 4.98 -10.12 2.51
CA ALA A 53 5.01 -9.19 3.64
C ALA A 53 4.24 -7.91 3.29
N TRP A 54 3.71 -7.25 4.32
CA TRP A 54 3.11 -5.92 4.20
C TRP A 54 3.30 -5.14 5.50
N ALA A 55 3.31 -3.82 5.40
CA ALA A 55 3.31 -2.92 6.55
C ALA A 55 2.47 -1.69 6.26
N MET A 56 1.75 -1.22 7.27
CA MET A 56 1.06 0.07 7.23
C MET A 56 1.80 1.04 8.14
N ILE A 57 2.47 2.02 7.54
CA ILE A 57 3.21 3.03 8.28
C ILE A 57 2.23 4.16 8.63
N PRO A 58 2.03 4.48 9.92
CA PRO A 58 1.19 5.60 10.32
C PRO A 58 1.74 6.90 9.72
N GLN A 59 0.86 7.71 9.16
CA GLN A 59 1.25 9.04 8.72
C GLN A 59 1.42 9.92 9.97
N PRO A 60 2.46 10.77 10.05
CA PRO A 60 2.55 11.74 11.12
C PRO A 60 1.31 12.63 11.05
N ARG A 61 0.60 12.78 12.18
CA ARG A 61 -0.40 13.84 12.31
C ARG A 61 0.37 15.13 12.12
N GLY A 62 0.07 15.89 11.06
CA GLY A 62 0.57 17.24 10.95
C GLY A 62 0.18 17.95 12.24
N THR A 63 1.16 18.41 13.00
CA THR A 63 0.91 19.45 14.00
C THR A 63 0.52 20.67 13.19
N GLU A 64 -0.78 20.92 13.06
CA GLU A 64 -1.28 22.22 12.62
C GLU A 64 -0.83 23.25 13.65
N THR A 65 0.14 24.07 13.27
CA THR A 65 0.42 25.40 13.83
C THR A 65 0.14 26.42 12.76
#